data_AF-A0A9E5PKB6-F1
#
_entry.id   AF-A0A9E5PKB6-F1
#
_cell.length_a   1.000
_cell.length_b   1.000
_cell.length_c   1.000
_cell.angle_alpha   90.00
_cell.angle_beta   90.00
_cell.angle_gamma   90.00
#
_symmetry.space_group_name_H-M   'P 1'
#
loop_
_entity.id
_entity.type
_entity.pdbx_description
1 polymer ?
#
loop_
_entity_poly.entity_id
_entity_poly.type
_entity_poly.pdbx_seq_one_letter_code
_entity_poly.pdbx_strand_id
1 'polypeptide(L)' 'TRGYWVLNGTPEDRIEVLSEALVKAMKHEVFANYLKSAGLTPEESVAGHEEWTKNIREEYAQAV' A
#
# COMPACT_ATOMS: atom_id res chain seq x y z
N THR A 1 0.43 9.12 6.08
CA THR A 1 0.78 7.97 5.23
C THR A 1 0.04 8.04 3.88
N ARG A 2 0.46 7.30 2.83
CA ARG A 2 -0.17 7.29 1.48
C ARG A 2 -0.52 5.86 1.06
N GLY A 3 -1.70 5.64 0.50
CA GLY A 3 -2.16 4.33 0.02
C GLY A 3 -3.49 4.41 -0.72
N TYR A 4 -4.13 3.27 -0.93
CA TYR A 4 -5.41 3.16 -1.62
C TYR A 4 -6.48 2.54 -0.71
N TRP A 5 -7.74 2.72 -1.11
CA TRP A 5 -8.91 2.22 -0.41
C TRP A 5 -9.94 1.69 -1.41
N VAL A 6 -10.75 0.75 -0.96
CA VAL A 6 -11.94 0.26 -1.67
C VAL A 6 -13.19 0.59 -0.87
N LEU A 7 -14.35 0.56 -1.52
CA LEU A 7 -15.62 0.76 -0.84
C LEU A 7 -15.94 -0.43 0.07
N ASN A 8 -16.65 -0.17 1.17
CA ASN A 8 -17.19 -1.23 2.00
C ASN A 8 -18.09 -2.17 1.17
N GLY A 9 -17.90 -3.48 1.34
CA GLY A 9 -18.61 -4.51 0.56
C GLY A 9 -17.98 -4.85 -0.79
N THR A 10 -16.80 -4.31 -1.12
CA THR A 10 -16.03 -4.79 -2.28
C THR A 10 -15.69 -6.27 -2.08
N PRO A 11 -15.95 -7.16 -3.06
CA PRO A 11 -15.63 -8.58 -2.95
C PRO A 11 -14.13 -8.85 -2.77
N GLU A 12 -13.80 -9.83 -1.93
CA GLU A 12 -12.40 -10.17 -1.57
C GLU A 12 -11.57 -10.55 -2.81
N ASP A 13 -12.15 -11.32 -3.73
CA ASP A 13 -11.49 -11.72 -4.99
C ASP A 13 -11.04 -10.51 -5.83
N ARG A 14 -11.74 -9.38 -5.71
CA ARG A 14 -11.39 -8.13 -6.41
C ARG A 14 -10.32 -7.35 -5.66
N ILE A 15 -10.35 -7.40 -4.33
CA ILE A 15 -9.34 -6.77 -3.46
C ILE A 15 -7.98 -7.44 -3.67
N GLU A 16 -7.95 -8.77 -3.68
CA GLU A 16 -6.72 -9.56 -3.91
C GLU A 16 -6.09 -9.20 -5.26
N VAL A 17 -6.85 -9.30 -6.35
CA VAL A 17 -6.36 -9.00 -7.71
C VAL A 17 -5.84 -7.56 -7.82
N LEU A 18 -6.57 -6.60 -7.23
CA LEU A 18 -6.14 -5.20 -7.24
C LEU A 18 -4.85 -5.00 -6.44
N SER A 19 -4.78 -5.58 -5.24
CA SER A 19 -3.62 -5.47 -4.35
C SER A 19 -2.37 -6.05 -4.99
N GLU A 20 -2.46 -7.25 -5.57
CA GLU A 20 -1.34 -7.89 -6.25
C GLU A 20 -0.84 -7.07 -7.44
N ALA A 21 -1.76 -6.58 -8.28
CA ALA A 21 -1.41 -5.78 -9.44
C ALA A 21 -0.74 -4.45 -9.05
N LEU A 22 -1.26 -3.78 -8.02
CA LEU A 22 -0.68 -2.53 -7.50
C LEU A 22 0.71 -2.75 -6.89
N VAL A 23 0.87 -3.75 -6.03
CA VAL A 23 2.18 -4.07 -5.42
C VAL A 23 3.19 -4.44 -6.49
N LYS A 24 2.78 -5.23 -7.50
CA LYS A 24 3.64 -5.56 -8.64
C LYS A 24 4.09 -4.32 -9.41
N ALA A 25 3.17 -3.38 -9.70
CA ALA A 25 3.50 -2.13 -10.37
C ALA A 25 4.42 -1.24 -9.53
N MET A 26 4.20 -1.15 -8.22
CA MET A 26 5.04 -0.38 -7.30
C MET A 26 6.45 -0.98 -7.14
N LYS A 27 6.62 -2.28 -7.38
CA LYS A 27 7.95 -2.92 -7.43
C LYS A 27 8.71 -2.68 -8.74
N HIS A 28 8.11 -1.99 -9.71
CA HIS A 28 8.78 -1.62 -10.96
C HIS A 28 9.88 -0.58 -10.73
N GLU A 29 10.96 -0.65 -11.50
CA GLU A 29 12.16 0.20 -11.33
C GLU A 29 11.85 1.70 -11.37
N VAL A 30 10.88 2.12 -12.20
CA VAL A 30 10.45 3.52 -12.31
C VAL A 30 9.90 4.03 -10.98
N PHE A 31 9.04 3.24 -10.32
CA PHE A 31 8.47 3.62 -9.04
C PHE A 31 9.51 3.50 -7.91
N ALA A 32 10.31 2.43 -7.92
CA ALA A 32 11.40 2.26 -6.97
C ALA A 32 12.41 3.42 -7.02
N ASN A 33 12.76 3.90 -8.22
CA ASN A 33 13.66 5.05 -8.40
C ASN A 33 13.01 6.36 -7.96
N TYR A 34 11.70 6.53 -8.17
CA TYR A 34 10.95 7.66 -7.62
C TYR A 34 10.97 7.67 -6.09
N LEU A 35 10.78 6.52 -5.44
CA LEU A 35 10.88 6.43 -3.99
C LEU A 35 12.28 6.78 -3.49
N LYS A 36 13.32 6.22 -4.13
CA LYS A 36 14.73 6.52 -3.79
C LYS A 36 15.05 8.00 -3.94
N SER A 37 14.57 8.67 -4.99
CA SER A 37 14.80 10.12 -5.17
C SER A 37 14.07 10.98 -4.13
N ALA A 38 13.00 10.46 -3.54
CA ALA A 38 12.30 11.06 -2.40
C ALA A 38 12.92 10.69 -1.03
N GLY A 39 14.06 9.99 -1.00
CA GLY A 39 14.72 9.55 0.24
C GLY A 39 14.04 8.36 0.92
N LEU A 40 13.18 7.64 0.20
CA LEU A 40 12.44 6.49 0.70
C LEU A 40 13.06 5.16 0.23
N THR A 41 12.90 4.13 1.05
CA THR A 41 13.31 2.75 0.78
C THR A 41 12.15 1.99 0.14
N PRO A 42 12.26 1.49 -1.11
CA PRO A 42 11.18 0.76 -1.76
C PRO A 42 10.63 -0.42 -0.96
N GLU A 43 11.52 -1.12 -0.25
CA GLU A 43 11.21 -2.31 0.54
C GLU A 43 10.32 -2.00 1.76
N GLU A 44 10.50 -0.83 2.37
CA GLU A 44 9.72 -0.41 3.56
C GLU A 44 8.53 0.49 3.17
N SER A 45 8.50 0.97 1.92
CA SER A 45 7.48 1.91 1.43
C SER A 45 6.33 1.25 0.66
N VAL A 46 6.47 -0.01 0.26
CA VAL A 46 5.47 -0.72 -0.57
C VAL A 46 4.90 -1.91 0.19
N ALA A 47 3.63 -1.79 0.59
CA ALA A 47 2.90 -2.81 1.33
C ALA A 47 1.64 -3.30 0.57
N GLY A 48 1.24 -4.54 0.85
CA GLY A 48 -0.04 -5.09 0.41
C GLY A 48 -1.22 -4.57 1.26
N HIS A 49 -2.45 -4.85 0.83
CA HIS A 49 -3.65 -4.32 1.51
C HIS A 49 -3.79 -4.75 2.98
N GLU A 50 -3.37 -5.97 3.35
CA GLU A 50 -3.44 -6.45 4.74
C GLU A 50 -2.55 -5.62 5.68
N GLU A 51 -1.27 -5.48 5.33
CA GLU A 51 -0.30 -4.70 6.10
C GLU A 51 -0.68 -3.21 6.11
N TRP A 52 -1.11 -2.67 4.96
CA TRP A 52 -1.64 -1.32 4.87
C TRP A 52 -2.82 -1.08 5.83
N THR A 53 -3.78 -2.00 5.86
CA THR A 53 -4.96 -1.93 6.71
C THR A 53 -4.57 -1.97 8.19
N LYS A 54 -3.62 -2.82 8.56
CA LYS A 54 -3.06 -2.87 9.91
C LYS A 54 -2.44 -1.53 10.30
N ASN A 55 -1.54 -1.00 9.48
CA ASN A 55 -0.81 0.24 9.77
C ASN A 55 -1.76 1.43 9.95
N ILE A 56 -2.77 1.58 9.09
CA ILE A 56 -3.75 2.67 9.24
C ILE A 56 -4.56 2.56 10.54
N ARG A 57 -4.96 1.34 10.92
CA ARG A 57 -5.71 1.16 12.18
C ARG A 57 -4.85 1.51 13.39
N GLU A 58 -3.57 1.16 13.36
CA GLU A 58 -2.59 1.53 14.39
C GLU A 58 -2.36 3.04 14.42
N GLU A 59 -2.14 3.69 13.26
CA GLU A 59 -2.01 5.15 13.16
C GLU A 59 -3.25 5.87 13.68
N TYR A 60 -4.45 5.40 13.31
CA TYR A 60 -5.71 5.98 13.79
C TYR A 60 -5.84 5.85 15.31
N ALA A 61 -5.57 4.66 15.87
CA ALA A 61 -5.67 4.42 17.30
C ALA A 61 -4.68 5.27 18.13
N GLN A 62 -3.54 5.66 17.56
CA GLN A 62 -2.58 6.58 18.21
C GLN A 62 -2.98 8.05 18.09
N ALA A 63 -3.80 8.41 17.10
CA ALA A 63 -4.21 9.77 16.83
C ALA A 63 -5.46 10.22 17.62
N VAL A 64 -6.21 9.27 18.20
CA VAL A 64 -7.33 9.52 19.13
C VAL A 64 -6.90 9.44 20.58
#